data_AF-A0A5E4MZL6-F1
#
_entry.id   AF-A0A5E4MZL6-F1
#
_cell.length_a   1.000
_cell.length_b   1.000
_cell.length_c   1.000
_cell.angle_alpha   90.00
_cell.angle_beta   90.00
_cell.angle_gamma   90.00
#
_symmetry.space_group_name_H-M   'P 1'
#
loop_
_entity.id
_entity.type
_entity.pdbx_description
1 polymer ?
#
loop_
_entity_poly.entity_id
_entity_poly.type
_entity_poly.pdbx_seq_one_letter_code
_entity_poly.pdbx_strand_id
1 'polypeptide(L)'
;MSDEEEVYTDSEEETGDGDPEFVKRQELKSSALDEQLKEYIQEWRKQRSKEEDDLKKLKEKQAKRKVMRAEEEKRMAERKKQEEERRQREVEEKKQKDIEEKRKRLEEAEKKRQAMMAALKEQTNKSKGPNFTISKKEGALSMTSAQLERNKTREQIEEEKKISLSFRIKPLNIEGFSAQKLQFKATELWDQIIKLETEKYDLEERQKRQDYDLKELKERQKQQLRHKALKKGLDPEALTGKYPPKIQVASKYERRVDTRSYDDKKKLFEGGYMESTKESMEKQWTERSDQFGGRAKGK
;
A
#
# COMPACT_ATOMS: atom_id res chain seq x y z
N MET A 1 -37.37 40.55 13.41
CA MET A 1 -36.63 41.74 12.95
C MET A 1 -37.21 42.08 11.60
N SER A 2 -37.67 43.33 11.46
CA SER A 2 -38.49 43.82 10.35
C SER A 2 -37.81 43.69 9.00
N ASP A 3 -38.61 43.26 8.02
CA ASP A 3 -38.42 43.45 6.59
C ASP A 3 -38.85 44.89 6.28
N GLU A 4 -37.97 45.69 5.69
CA GLU A 4 -38.25 47.06 5.25
C GLU A 4 -37.89 47.14 3.76
N GLU A 5 -38.89 46.85 2.93
CA GLU A 5 -38.86 47.06 1.48
C GLU A 5 -38.85 48.57 1.19
N GLU A 6 -37.72 49.11 0.75
CA GLU A 6 -37.65 50.44 0.13
C GLU A 6 -38.19 50.37 -1.30
N VAL A 7 -39.43 50.82 -1.49
CA VAL A 7 -40.02 51.09 -2.80
C VAL A 7 -39.54 52.47 -3.26
N TYR A 8 -38.60 52.48 -4.21
CA TYR A 8 -38.20 53.71 -4.90
C TYR A 8 -39.34 54.15 -5.83
N THR A 9 -39.98 55.27 -5.48
CA THR A 9 -40.96 55.97 -6.31
C THR A 9 -40.24 56.67 -7.47
N ASP A 10 -40.52 56.21 -8.69
CA ASP A 10 -40.17 56.85 -9.95
C ASP A 10 -40.90 58.21 -10.05
N SER A 11 -40.12 59.28 -10.17
CA SER A 11 -40.61 60.64 -10.29
C SER A 11 -40.66 60.97 -11.78
N GLU A 12 -41.86 61.10 -12.32
CA GLU A 12 -42.09 61.60 -13.68
C GLU A 12 -41.46 63.00 -13.85
N GLU A 13 -40.49 63.13 -14.75
CA GLU A 13 -40.09 64.41 -15.33
C GLU A 13 -40.37 64.43 -16.84
N GLU A 14 -40.85 65.60 -17.25
CA GLU A 14 -41.55 65.94 -18.49
C GLU A 14 -40.77 65.74 -19.79
N THR A 15 -41.56 65.56 -20.84
CA THR A 15 -41.24 65.64 -22.26
C THR A 15 -40.38 66.84 -22.66
N GLY A 16 -39.24 66.57 -23.29
CA GLY A 16 -38.50 67.51 -24.12
C GLY A 16 -37.81 66.76 -25.26
N ASP A 17 -38.15 67.09 -26.50
CA ASP A 17 -37.51 66.58 -27.72
C ASP A 17 -35.98 66.71 -27.59
N GLY A 18 -35.29 65.57 -27.42
CA GLY A 18 -33.87 65.54 -27.10
C GLY A 18 -33.05 66.03 -28.28
N ASP A 19 -32.24 67.07 -28.07
CA ASP A 19 -31.29 67.60 -29.05
C ASP A 19 -30.57 66.45 -29.78
N PRO A 20 -30.71 66.32 -31.12
CA PRO A 20 -30.18 65.18 -31.87
C PRO A 20 -28.66 65.05 -31.76
N GLU A 21 -27.93 66.13 -31.47
CA GLU A 21 -26.50 66.10 -31.15
C GLU A 21 -26.22 65.41 -29.80
N PHE A 22 -27.06 65.63 -28.78
CA PHE A 22 -26.92 65.03 -27.46
C PHE A 22 -27.20 63.52 -27.49
N VAL A 23 -28.28 63.09 -28.17
CA VAL A 23 -28.61 61.67 -28.35
C VAL A 23 -27.50 60.96 -29.12
N LYS A 24 -27.00 61.55 -30.22
CA LYS A 24 -25.89 60.99 -30.99
C LYS A 24 -24.60 60.87 -30.17
N ARG A 25 -24.32 61.85 -29.31
CA ARG A 25 -23.15 61.80 -28.40
C ARG A 25 -23.31 60.75 -27.30
N GLN A 26 -24.52 60.52 -26.81
CA GLN A 26 -24.82 59.46 -25.85
C GLN A 26 -24.73 58.08 -26.52
N GLU A 27 -25.26 57.92 -27.72
CA GLU A 27 -25.14 56.69 -28.53
C GLU A 27 -23.68 56.38 -28.88
N LEU A 28 -22.88 57.38 -29.25
CA LEU A 28 -21.43 57.22 -29.48
C LEU A 28 -20.67 56.78 -28.23
N LYS A 29 -21.05 57.29 -27.06
CA LYS A 29 -20.46 56.86 -25.77
C LYS A 29 -20.90 55.44 -25.41
N SER A 30 -22.17 55.11 -25.60
CA SER A 30 -22.70 53.76 -25.39
C SER A 30 -22.08 52.75 -26.35
N SER A 31 -21.93 53.10 -27.64
CA SER A 31 -21.31 52.23 -28.64
C SER A 31 -19.83 52.01 -28.36
N ALA A 32 -19.11 53.04 -27.92
CA ALA A 32 -17.70 52.91 -27.52
C ALA A 32 -17.54 52.00 -26.29
N LEU A 33 -18.48 52.06 -25.33
CA LEU A 33 -18.48 51.22 -24.14
C LEU A 33 -18.83 49.76 -24.47
N ASP A 34 -19.78 49.55 -25.38
CA ASP A 34 -20.11 48.24 -25.93
C ASP A 34 -18.96 47.63 -26.73
N GLU A 35 -18.20 48.45 -27.46
CA GLU A 35 -17.03 48.02 -28.23
C GLU A 35 -15.88 47.62 -27.29
N GLN A 36 -15.61 48.43 -26.26
CA GLN A 36 -14.63 48.09 -25.21
C GLN A 36 -15.03 46.80 -24.46
N LEU A 37 -16.32 46.59 -24.19
CA LEU A 37 -16.81 45.35 -23.56
C LEU A 37 -16.64 44.14 -24.50
N LYS A 38 -16.89 44.30 -25.80
CA LYS A 38 -16.67 43.25 -26.81
C LYS A 38 -15.19 42.87 -26.89
N GLU A 39 -14.29 43.85 -26.91
CA GLU A 39 -12.84 43.61 -26.90
C GLU A 39 -12.40 42.87 -25.63
N TYR A 40 -12.86 43.30 -24.47
CA TYR A 40 -12.57 42.62 -23.19
C TYR A 40 -13.07 41.16 -23.18
N ILE A 41 -14.29 40.91 -23.67
CA ILE A 41 -14.84 39.55 -23.80
C ILE A 41 -14.00 38.70 -24.77
N GLN A 42 -13.57 39.26 -25.90
CA GLN A 42 -12.72 38.55 -26.86
C GLN A 42 -11.35 38.23 -26.28
N GLU A 43 -10.74 39.16 -25.54
CA GLU A 43 -9.44 38.98 -24.91
C GLU A 43 -9.50 37.92 -23.81
N TRP A 44 -10.56 37.93 -23.01
CA TRP A 44 -10.81 36.92 -21.99
C TRP A 44 -11.06 35.53 -22.57
N ARG A 45 -11.77 35.43 -23.71
CA ARG A 45 -11.92 34.16 -24.46
C ARG A 45 -10.59 33.66 -25.01
N LYS A 46 -9.76 34.54 -25.58
CA LYS A 46 -8.42 34.20 -26.05
C LYS A 46 -7.53 33.71 -24.92
N GLN A 47 -7.58 34.37 -23.76
CA GLN A 47 -6.79 33.98 -22.58
C GLN A 47 -7.23 32.61 -22.05
N ARG A 48 -8.53 32.39 -21.85
CA ARG A 48 -9.04 31.06 -21.46
C ARG A 48 -8.65 29.99 -22.47
N SER A 49 -8.79 30.26 -23.76
CA SER A 49 -8.43 29.30 -24.82
C SER A 49 -6.95 28.93 -24.77
N LYS A 50 -6.04 29.89 -24.56
CA LYS A 50 -4.61 29.62 -24.36
C LYS A 50 -4.34 28.78 -23.11
N GLU A 51 -4.96 29.14 -21.99
CA GLU A 51 -4.80 28.41 -20.72
C GLU A 51 -5.31 26.97 -20.83
N GLU A 52 -6.44 26.74 -21.48
CA GLU A 52 -6.99 25.41 -21.75
C GLU A 52 -6.08 24.58 -22.65
N ASP A 53 -5.53 25.17 -23.72
CA ASP A 53 -4.61 24.49 -24.62
C ASP A 53 -3.29 24.11 -23.93
N ASP A 54 -2.75 24.98 -23.09
CA ASP A 54 -1.53 24.69 -22.34
C ASP A 54 -1.77 23.63 -21.26
N LEU A 55 -2.92 23.66 -20.59
CA LEU A 55 -3.34 22.62 -19.65
C LEU A 55 -3.53 21.26 -20.36
N LYS A 56 -4.08 21.26 -21.58
CA LYS A 56 -4.23 20.08 -22.41
C LYS A 56 -2.86 19.51 -22.83
N LYS A 57 -1.93 20.36 -23.29
CA LYS A 57 -0.55 19.95 -23.61
C LYS A 57 0.18 19.37 -22.39
N LEU A 58 -0.01 19.95 -21.21
CA LEU A 58 0.58 19.43 -19.97
C LEU A 58 0.02 18.06 -19.60
N LYS A 59 -1.31 17.87 -19.67
CA LYS A 59 -1.95 16.56 -19.47
C LYS A 59 -1.47 15.52 -20.47
N GLU A 60 -1.32 15.90 -21.74
CA GLU A 60 -0.80 15.00 -22.78
C GLU A 60 0.66 14.60 -22.54
N LYS A 61 1.51 15.55 -22.14
CA LYS A 61 2.91 15.26 -21.74
C LYS A 61 2.95 14.32 -20.53
N GLN A 62 2.09 14.53 -19.54
CA GLN A 62 2.01 13.67 -18.36
C GLN A 62 1.54 12.26 -18.72
N ALA A 63 0.54 12.14 -19.60
CA ALA A 63 0.05 10.88 -20.13
C ALA A 63 1.15 10.14 -20.91
N LYS A 64 1.85 10.82 -21.83
CA LYS A 64 2.99 10.26 -22.57
C LYS A 64 4.09 9.77 -21.65
N ARG A 65 4.47 10.54 -20.62
CA ARG A 65 5.45 10.11 -19.60
C ARG A 65 4.97 8.89 -18.80
N LYS A 66 3.67 8.76 -18.55
CA LYS A 66 3.10 7.60 -17.84
C LYS A 66 3.16 6.34 -18.73
N VAL A 67 2.84 6.47 -20.01
CA VAL A 67 2.92 5.37 -20.98
C VAL A 67 4.38 4.93 -21.16
N MET A 68 5.31 5.87 -21.37
CA MET A 68 6.74 5.55 -21.50
C MET A 68 7.29 4.82 -20.27
N ARG A 69 6.94 5.27 -19.05
CA ARG A 69 7.34 4.58 -17.82
C ARG A 69 6.75 3.17 -17.72
N ALA A 70 5.48 3.01 -18.09
CA ALA A 70 4.82 1.69 -18.08
C ALA A 70 5.44 0.74 -19.12
N GLU A 71 5.81 1.24 -20.28
CA GLU A 71 6.45 0.46 -21.34
C GLU A 71 7.88 0.05 -20.97
N GLU A 72 8.65 0.97 -20.38
CA GLU A 72 10.00 0.69 -19.87
C GLU A 72 9.97 -0.31 -18.71
N GLU A 73 9.03 -0.17 -17.77
CA GLU A 73 8.82 -1.12 -16.68
C GLU A 73 8.42 -2.50 -17.21
N LYS A 74 7.52 -2.57 -18.21
CA LYS A 74 7.12 -3.83 -18.85
C LYS A 74 8.30 -4.49 -19.56
N ARG A 75 9.13 -3.72 -20.28
CA ARG A 75 10.33 -4.23 -20.97
C ARG A 75 11.37 -4.74 -19.97
N MET A 76 11.57 -4.05 -18.85
CA MET A 76 12.47 -4.49 -17.78
C MET A 76 11.94 -5.72 -17.05
N ALA A 77 10.63 -5.81 -16.82
CA ALA A 77 9.98 -6.99 -16.24
C ALA A 77 10.08 -8.21 -17.17
N GLU A 78 9.90 -8.02 -18.48
CA GLU A 78 10.01 -9.09 -19.47
C GLU A 78 11.46 -9.61 -19.59
N ARG A 79 12.45 -8.72 -19.56
CA ARG A 79 13.88 -9.10 -19.48
C ARG A 79 14.20 -9.89 -18.21
N LYS A 80 13.72 -9.41 -17.04
CA LYS A 80 13.90 -10.14 -15.77
C LYS A 80 13.23 -11.50 -15.78
N LYS A 81 12.02 -11.60 -16.34
CA LYS A 81 11.29 -12.87 -16.47
C LYS A 81 12.03 -13.85 -17.37
N GLN A 82 12.57 -13.40 -18.51
CA GLN A 82 13.36 -14.26 -19.39
C GLN A 82 14.67 -14.71 -18.74
N GLU A 83 15.34 -13.85 -17.98
CA GLU A 83 16.57 -14.20 -17.26
C GLU A 83 16.30 -15.17 -16.10
N GLU A 84 15.21 -14.95 -15.35
CA GLU A 84 14.75 -15.86 -14.30
C GLU A 84 14.32 -17.22 -14.87
N GLU A 85 13.59 -17.24 -15.99
CA GLU A 85 13.17 -18.46 -16.66
C GLU A 85 14.37 -19.25 -17.20
N ARG A 86 15.39 -18.56 -17.75
CA ARG A 86 16.67 -19.21 -18.12
C ARG A 86 17.37 -19.81 -16.92
N ARG A 87 17.45 -19.06 -15.80
CA ARG A 87 18.05 -19.55 -14.55
C ARG A 87 17.28 -20.73 -13.96
N GLN A 88 15.95 -20.71 -14.02
CA GLN A 88 15.10 -21.80 -13.54
C GLN A 88 15.27 -23.05 -14.41
N ARG A 89 15.30 -22.91 -15.75
CA ARG A 89 15.61 -24.03 -16.66
C ARG A 89 16.99 -24.62 -16.43
N GLU A 90 18.01 -23.80 -16.24
CA GLU A 90 19.37 -24.27 -15.93
C GLU A 90 19.45 -25.01 -14.58
N VAL A 91 18.70 -24.55 -13.57
CA VAL A 91 18.60 -25.21 -12.26
C VAL A 91 17.81 -26.52 -12.36
N GLU A 92 16.71 -26.56 -13.12
CA GLU A 92 15.94 -27.78 -13.35
C GLU A 92 16.72 -28.82 -14.16
N GLU A 93 17.43 -28.40 -15.20
CA GLU A 93 18.28 -29.29 -16.01
C GLU A 93 19.45 -29.83 -15.19
N LYS A 94 20.09 -29.00 -14.37
CA LYS A 94 21.15 -29.43 -13.44
C LYS A 94 20.59 -30.38 -12.36
N LYS A 95 19.39 -30.11 -11.85
CA LYS A 95 18.72 -30.98 -10.87
C LYS A 95 18.29 -32.31 -11.50
N GLN A 96 17.84 -32.33 -12.75
CA GLN A 96 17.54 -33.56 -13.48
C GLN A 96 18.80 -34.37 -13.76
N LYS A 97 19.91 -33.72 -14.18
CA LYS A 97 21.22 -34.37 -14.35
C LYS A 97 21.74 -34.95 -13.04
N ASP A 98 21.64 -34.21 -11.93
CA ASP A 98 22.03 -34.71 -10.59
C ASP A 98 21.15 -35.89 -10.13
N ILE A 99 19.85 -35.90 -10.47
CA ILE A 99 18.94 -37.01 -10.16
C ILE A 99 19.25 -38.23 -11.02
N GLU A 100 19.52 -38.07 -12.32
CA GLU A 100 19.91 -39.17 -13.21
C GLU A 100 21.29 -39.73 -12.86
N GLU A 101 22.26 -38.88 -12.51
CA GLU A 101 23.60 -39.31 -12.08
C GLU A 101 23.53 -40.05 -10.74
N LYS A 102 22.73 -39.55 -9.77
CA LYS A 102 22.48 -40.27 -8.51
C LYS A 102 21.72 -41.57 -8.74
N ARG A 103 20.75 -41.61 -9.66
CA ARG A 103 20.02 -42.83 -10.02
C ARG A 103 20.96 -43.86 -10.64
N LYS A 104 21.82 -43.45 -11.58
CA LYS A 104 22.81 -44.32 -12.21
C LYS A 104 23.89 -44.80 -11.22
N ARG A 105 24.31 -43.95 -10.29
CA ARG A 105 25.24 -44.31 -9.21
C ARG A 105 24.61 -45.26 -8.19
N LEU A 106 23.32 -45.10 -7.90
CA LEU A 106 22.57 -46.05 -7.07
C LEU A 106 22.33 -47.37 -7.81
N GLU A 107 22.09 -47.35 -9.12
CA GLU A 107 21.92 -48.55 -9.94
C GLU A 107 23.24 -49.33 -10.12
N GLU A 108 24.37 -48.65 -10.30
CA GLU A 108 25.69 -49.28 -10.29
C GLU A 108 26.08 -49.80 -8.90
N ALA A 109 25.76 -49.06 -7.84
CA ALA A 109 25.97 -49.51 -6.46
C ALA A 109 25.04 -50.68 -6.09
N GLU A 110 23.79 -50.69 -6.56
CA GLU A 110 22.83 -51.78 -6.37
C GLU A 110 23.26 -53.02 -7.17
N LYS A 111 23.70 -52.86 -8.43
CA LYS A 111 24.25 -53.97 -9.23
C LYS A 111 25.52 -54.54 -8.60
N LYS A 112 26.41 -53.69 -8.07
CA LYS A 112 27.62 -54.12 -7.35
C LYS A 112 27.30 -54.76 -6.01
N ARG A 113 26.29 -54.26 -5.28
CA ARG A 113 25.79 -54.82 -4.03
C ARG A 113 25.03 -56.12 -4.25
N GLN A 114 24.32 -56.28 -5.37
CA GLN A 114 23.60 -57.49 -5.75
C GLN A 114 24.59 -58.58 -6.20
N ALA A 115 25.67 -58.21 -6.90
CA ALA A 115 26.78 -59.13 -7.18
C ALA A 115 27.53 -59.56 -5.89
N MET A 116 27.76 -58.64 -4.96
CA MET A 116 28.41 -58.95 -3.67
C MET A 116 27.48 -59.72 -2.72
N MET A 117 26.17 -59.45 -2.72
CA MET A 117 25.16 -60.23 -1.99
C MET A 117 24.93 -61.60 -2.63
N ALA A 118 25.03 -61.76 -3.95
CA ALA A 118 25.01 -63.08 -4.58
C ALA A 118 26.23 -63.91 -4.15
N ALA A 119 27.42 -63.30 -4.14
CA ALA A 119 28.65 -63.93 -3.65
C ALA A 119 28.63 -64.23 -2.13
N LEU A 120 27.97 -63.39 -1.32
CA LEU A 120 27.86 -63.60 0.14
C LEU A 120 26.66 -64.49 0.53
N LYS A 121 25.60 -64.55 -0.28
CA LYS A 121 24.45 -65.46 -0.11
C LYS A 121 24.82 -66.91 -0.43
N GLU A 122 25.91 -67.12 -1.18
CA GLU A 122 26.55 -68.44 -1.31
C GLU A 122 27.36 -68.83 -0.06
N GLN A 123 27.75 -67.88 0.80
CA GLN A 123 28.64 -68.13 1.94
C GLN A 123 28.03 -67.99 3.34
N THR A 124 26.91 -67.30 3.54
CA THR A 124 26.39 -67.06 4.91
C THR A 124 24.87 -67.09 5.03
N ASN A 125 24.31 -68.29 5.11
CA ASN A 125 23.21 -68.56 6.04
C ASN A 125 23.73 -68.37 7.47
N LYS A 126 23.50 -67.22 8.12
CA LYS A 126 23.29 -67.07 9.58
C LYS A 126 23.27 -65.59 10.03
N SER A 127 22.32 -65.33 10.92
CA SER A 127 22.24 -64.27 11.95
C SER A 127 22.08 -62.79 11.58
N LYS A 128 20.81 -62.34 11.61
CA LYS A 128 20.21 -61.29 12.47
C LYS A 128 21.08 -60.08 12.88
N GLY A 129 20.66 -58.88 12.46
CA GLY A 129 21.16 -57.57 12.93
C GLY A 129 20.39 -57.00 14.13
N PRO A 130 20.62 -55.71 14.48
CA PRO A 130 19.51 -54.90 14.99
C PRO A 130 19.46 -53.42 14.53
N ASN A 131 18.20 -52.96 14.46
CA ASN A 131 17.65 -51.61 14.24
C ASN A 131 17.93 -50.64 15.39
N PHE A 132 18.16 -49.35 15.08
CA PHE A 132 17.64 -48.24 15.89
C PHE A 132 17.23 -47.06 15.00
N THR A 133 15.98 -46.63 15.17
CA THR A 133 15.32 -45.50 14.50
C THR A 133 15.30 -44.28 15.44
N ILE A 134 15.85 -43.14 15.00
CA ILE A 134 15.71 -41.85 15.69
C ILE A 134 14.74 -40.99 14.88
N SER A 135 13.56 -40.75 15.45
CA SER A 135 12.52 -39.88 14.90
C SER A 135 12.94 -38.41 15.02
N LYS A 136 13.41 -37.80 13.94
CA LYS A 136 13.65 -36.35 13.86
C LYS A 136 12.35 -35.65 13.47
N LYS A 137 11.83 -34.84 14.39
CA LYS A 137 10.61 -34.03 14.25
C LYS A 137 10.78 -33.02 13.09
N GLU A 138 10.08 -33.24 11.98
CA GLU A 138 9.90 -32.26 10.90
C GLU A 138 8.94 -31.16 11.35
N GLY A 139 9.45 -29.95 11.54
CA GLY A 139 8.61 -28.77 11.81
C GLY A 139 9.09 -27.49 11.12
N ALA A 140 10.10 -27.58 10.25
CA ALA A 140 10.79 -26.40 9.71
C ALA A 140 10.50 -26.14 8.21
N LEU A 141 9.56 -26.85 7.58
CA LEU A 141 9.39 -26.84 6.12
C LEU A 141 8.25 -25.96 5.58
N SER A 142 7.65 -25.09 6.39
CA SER A 142 6.57 -24.21 5.92
C SER A 142 6.78 -22.74 6.28
N MET A 143 7.96 -22.22 5.98
CA MET A 143 8.13 -20.77 5.85
C MET A 143 8.30 -20.48 4.36
N THR A 144 7.40 -19.66 3.81
CA THR A 144 7.54 -19.21 2.41
C THR A 144 8.84 -18.42 2.25
N SER A 145 9.43 -18.43 1.05
CA SER A 145 10.66 -17.69 0.74
C SER A 145 10.59 -16.22 1.16
N ALA A 146 9.42 -15.59 0.99
CA ALA A 146 9.16 -14.21 1.44
C ALA A 146 9.17 -14.02 2.96
N GLN A 147 8.73 -15.02 3.74
CA GLN A 147 8.81 -14.97 5.20
C GLN A 147 10.24 -15.19 5.70
N LEU A 148 11.04 -16.01 5.01
CA LEU A 148 12.46 -16.17 5.31
C LEU A 148 13.25 -14.89 5.04
N GLU A 149 13.01 -14.20 3.93
CA GLU A 149 13.67 -12.92 3.63
C GLU A 149 13.34 -11.81 4.63
N ARG A 150 12.10 -11.77 5.12
CA ARG A 150 11.65 -10.79 6.11
C ARG A 150 12.20 -11.05 7.53
N ASN A 151 12.73 -12.24 7.78
CA ASN A 151 13.36 -12.62 9.05
C ASN A 151 14.90 -12.62 8.97
N LYS A 152 15.49 -12.17 7.85
CA LYS A 152 16.94 -12.00 7.77
C LYS A 152 17.39 -10.98 8.82
N THR A 153 18.37 -11.35 9.62
CA THR A 153 18.96 -10.44 10.60
C THR A 153 19.71 -9.33 9.87
N ARG A 154 19.86 -8.18 10.54
CA ARG A 154 20.59 -7.03 9.96
C ARG A 154 21.99 -7.43 9.48
N GLU A 155 22.68 -8.28 10.23
CA GLU A 155 24.01 -8.81 9.89
C GLU A 155 23.98 -9.65 8.62
N GLN A 156 22.98 -10.51 8.43
CA GLN A 156 22.83 -11.30 7.21
C GLN A 156 22.62 -10.41 5.97
N ILE A 157 21.85 -9.33 6.09
CA ILE A 157 21.65 -8.38 4.99
C ILE A 157 22.95 -7.62 4.68
N GLU A 158 23.72 -7.25 5.69
CA GLU A 158 25.03 -6.58 5.50
C GLU A 158 26.07 -7.52 4.86
N GLU A 159 26.09 -8.79 5.24
CA GLU A 159 26.93 -9.82 4.62
C GLU A 159 26.52 -10.10 3.17
N GLU A 160 25.21 -10.28 2.90
CA GLU A 160 24.70 -10.44 1.53
C GLU A 160 25.01 -9.23 0.67
N LYS A 161 24.94 -8.01 1.22
CA LYS A 161 25.34 -6.78 0.53
C LYS A 161 26.84 -6.79 0.23
N LYS A 162 27.69 -7.16 1.21
CA LYS A 162 29.15 -7.23 1.03
C LYS A 162 29.53 -8.24 -0.05
N ILE A 163 28.92 -9.42 -0.02
CA ILE A 163 29.11 -10.47 -1.03
C ILE A 163 28.63 -9.97 -2.40
N SER A 164 27.44 -9.38 -2.48
CA SER A 164 26.89 -8.83 -3.74
C SER A 164 27.79 -7.75 -4.34
N LEU A 165 28.33 -6.85 -3.50
CA LEU A 165 29.27 -5.82 -3.92
C LEU A 165 30.57 -6.42 -4.42
N SER A 166 31.08 -7.48 -3.80
CA SER A 166 32.30 -8.17 -4.27
C SER A 166 32.14 -8.82 -5.65
N PHE A 167 30.94 -9.31 -5.98
CA PHE A 167 30.63 -9.85 -7.32
C PHE A 167 30.49 -8.75 -8.37
N ARG A 168 29.92 -7.60 -8.00
CA ARG A 168 29.68 -6.48 -8.92
C ARG A 168 30.93 -5.62 -9.14
N ILE A 169 31.74 -5.43 -8.09
CA ILE A 169 32.99 -4.68 -8.13
C ILE A 169 34.13 -5.68 -8.29
N LYS A 170 34.43 -6.01 -9.55
CA LYS A 170 35.59 -6.86 -9.85
C LYS A 170 36.89 -6.09 -9.59
N PRO A 171 37.90 -6.72 -8.97
CA PRO A 171 39.21 -6.10 -8.81
C PRO A 171 39.77 -5.66 -10.17
N LEU A 172 40.32 -4.45 -10.23
CA LEU A 172 40.96 -3.95 -11.44
C LEU A 172 42.31 -4.66 -11.61
N ASN A 173 42.45 -5.46 -12.66
CA ASN A 173 43.74 -5.97 -13.07
C ASN A 173 44.27 -5.14 -14.25
N ILE A 174 45.16 -4.20 -13.95
CA ILE A 174 45.75 -3.24 -14.90
C ILE A 174 47.24 -3.48 -15.15
N GLU A 175 47.83 -4.50 -14.51
CA GLU A 175 49.25 -4.83 -14.70
C GLU A 175 49.49 -5.32 -16.13
N GLY A 176 50.50 -4.73 -16.79
CA GLY A 176 50.87 -5.07 -18.16
C GLY A 176 50.00 -4.44 -19.26
N PHE A 177 49.11 -3.49 -18.93
CA PHE A 177 48.34 -2.77 -19.95
C PHE A 177 49.19 -1.72 -20.67
N SER A 178 49.03 -1.60 -21.99
CA SER A 178 49.60 -0.50 -22.77
C SER A 178 48.85 0.81 -22.52
N ALA A 179 49.48 1.96 -22.81
CA ALA A 179 48.88 3.28 -22.58
C ALA A 179 47.50 3.46 -23.26
N GLN A 180 47.34 2.97 -24.49
CA GLN A 180 46.04 2.99 -25.20
C GLN A 180 44.98 2.13 -24.50
N LYS A 181 45.36 0.97 -23.98
CA LYS A 181 44.45 0.05 -23.27
C LYS A 181 44.02 0.62 -21.91
N LEU A 182 44.91 1.35 -21.24
CA LEU A 182 44.59 2.09 -20.01
C LEU A 182 43.57 3.21 -20.28
N GLN A 183 43.77 3.98 -21.36
CA GLN A 183 42.81 5.02 -21.77
C GLN A 183 41.42 4.43 -22.06
N PHE A 184 41.36 3.34 -22.83
CA PHE A 184 40.09 2.66 -23.09
C PHE A 184 39.40 2.17 -21.81
N LYS A 185 40.17 1.58 -20.89
CA LYS A 185 39.62 1.09 -19.61
C LYS A 185 39.12 2.24 -18.73
N ALA A 186 39.80 3.39 -18.73
CA ALA A 186 39.35 4.58 -18.01
C ALA A 186 38.01 5.10 -18.56
N THR A 187 37.86 5.18 -19.88
CA THR A 187 36.60 5.59 -20.51
C THR A 187 35.46 4.61 -20.20
N GLU A 188 35.72 3.30 -20.27
CA GLU A 188 34.72 2.28 -19.93
C GLU A 188 34.23 2.41 -18.47
N LEU A 189 35.16 2.62 -17.52
CA LEU A 189 34.80 2.81 -16.12
C LEU A 189 34.03 4.12 -15.91
N TRP A 190 34.38 5.18 -16.62
CA TRP A 190 33.67 6.45 -16.56
C TRP A 190 32.22 6.33 -17.05
N ASP A 191 32.01 5.68 -18.20
CA ASP A 191 30.66 5.40 -18.72
C ASP A 191 29.83 4.54 -17.74
N GLN A 192 30.47 3.53 -17.12
CA GLN A 192 29.83 2.70 -16.11
C GLN A 192 29.44 3.51 -14.86
N ILE A 193 30.30 4.41 -14.39
CA ILE A 193 30.01 5.27 -13.24
C ILE A 193 28.81 6.17 -13.55
N ILE A 194 28.77 6.82 -14.72
CA ILE A 194 27.63 7.69 -15.10
C ILE A 194 26.33 6.92 -15.11
N LYS A 195 26.34 5.71 -15.67
CA LYS A 195 25.15 4.85 -15.69
C LYS A 195 24.70 4.50 -14.27
N LEU A 196 25.61 4.06 -13.40
CA LEU A 196 25.30 3.72 -12.02
C LEU A 196 24.77 4.92 -11.23
N GLU A 197 25.30 6.11 -11.48
CA GLU A 197 24.88 7.32 -10.78
C GLU A 197 23.50 7.81 -11.24
N THR A 198 23.18 7.60 -12.52
CA THR A 198 21.82 7.80 -13.04
C THR A 198 20.83 6.81 -12.42
N GLU A 199 21.19 5.51 -12.38
CA GLU A 199 20.36 4.48 -11.75
C GLU A 199 20.13 4.75 -10.25
N LYS A 200 21.17 5.21 -9.54
CA LYS A 200 21.08 5.60 -8.13
C LYS A 200 20.11 6.77 -7.94
N TYR A 201 20.21 7.82 -8.75
CA TYR A 201 19.30 8.95 -8.69
C TYR A 201 17.83 8.51 -8.85
N ASP A 202 17.53 7.67 -9.84
CA ASP A 202 16.17 7.16 -10.06
C ASP A 202 15.66 6.32 -8.89
N LEU A 203 16.54 5.53 -8.26
CA LEU A 203 16.21 4.75 -7.06
C LEU A 203 15.94 5.65 -5.85
N GLU A 204 16.73 6.70 -5.64
CA GLU A 204 16.54 7.68 -4.57
C GLU A 204 15.23 8.45 -4.74
N GLU A 205 14.91 8.89 -5.95
CA GLU A 205 13.62 9.55 -6.23
C GLU A 205 12.44 8.59 -6.02
N ARG A 206 12.56 7.33 -6.43
CA ARG A 206 11.55 6.30 -6.14
C ARG A 206 11.38 6.09 -4.63
N GLN A 207 12.48 6.05 -3.88
CA GLN A 207 12.45 5.89 -2.42
C GLN A 207 11.73 7.07 -1.76
N LYS A 208 12.04 8.32 -2.13
CA LYS A 208 11.36 9.51 -1.60
C LYS A 208 9.85 9.46 -1.83
N ARG A 209 9.43 8.99 -3.02
CA ARG A 209 8.01 8.82 -3.33
C ARG A 209 7.36 7.74 -2.47
N GLN A 210 8.01 6.60 -2.30
CA GLN A 210 7.51 5.53 -1.43
C GLN A 210 7.39 6.00 0.02
N ASP A 211 8.35 6.79 0.52
CA ASP A 211 8.31 7.36 1.86
C ASP A 211 7.15 8.34 2.04
N TYR A 212 6.84 9.14 1.00
CA TYR A 212 5.65 10.00 0.99
C TYR A 212 4.37 9.16 1.04
N ASP A 213 4.24 8.17 0.16
CA ASP A 213 3.06 7.29 0.11
C ASP A 213 2.87 6.56 1.45
N LEU A 214 3.95 6.10 2.09
CA LEU A 214 3.90 5.48 3.41
C LEU A 214 3.46 6.45 4.52
N LYS A 215 3.91 7.70 4.49
CA LYS A 215 3.46 8.74 5.42
C LYS A 215 1.97 9.02 5.26
N GLU A 216 1.50 9.15 4.02
CA GLU A 216 0.08 9.38 3.72
C GLU A 216 -0.79 8.19 4.17
N LEU A 217 -0.37 6.95 3.89
CA LEU A 217 -1.09 5.76 4.33
C LEU A 217 -1.17 5.65 5.85
N LYS A 218 -0.08 5.98 6.57
CA LYS A 218 -0.08 6.02 8.03
C LYS A 218 -1.05 7.07 8.57
N GLU A 219 -1.11 8.26 7.98
CA GLU A 219 -2.04 9.31 8.41
C GLU A 219 -3.49 8.92 8.12
N ARG A 220 -3.78 8.37 6.94
CA ARG A 220 -5.11 7.82 6.60
C ARG A 220 -5.53 6.72 7.60
N GLN A 221 -4.61 5.82 7.94
CA GLN A 221 -4.85 4.79 8.96
C GLN A 221 -5.15 5.42 10.33
N LYS A 222 -4.38 6.44 10.74
CA LYS A 222 -4.60 7.17 11.99
C LYS A 222 -5.98 7.84 12.02
N GLN A 223 -6.41 8.46 10.92
CA GLN A 223 -7.74 9.06 10.79
C GLN A 223 -8.85 8.01 10.88
N GLN A 224 -8.70 6.87 10.22
CA GLN A 224 -9.65 5.76 10.33
C GLN A 224 -9.77 5.25 11.77
N LEU A 225 -8.64 5.13 12.48
CA LEU A 225 -8.62 4.72 13.89
C LEU A 225 -9.27 5.77 14.80
N ARG A 226 -9.02 7.06 14.58
CA ARG A 226 -9.67 8.17 15.30
C ARG A 226 -11.18 8.16 15.12
N HIS A 227 -11.66 8.04 13.87
CA HIS A 227 -13.08 7.96 13.59
C HIS A 227 -13.73 6.70 14.18
N LYS A 228 -13.02 5.57 14.18
CA LYS A 228 -13.45 4.33 14.84
C LYS A 228 -13.52 4.49 16.37
N ALA A 229 -12.60 5.22 16.98
CA ALA A 229 -12.62 5.52 18.41
C ALA A 229 -13.83 6.40 18.77
N LEU A 230 -14.04 7.50 18.02
CA LEU A 230 -15.19 8.39 18.18
C LEU A 230 -16.53 7.65 18.04
N LYS A 231 -16.68 6.78 17.03
CA LYS A 231 -17.87 5.93 16.87
C LYS A 231 -18.12 4.97 18.03
N LYS A 232 -17.07 4.60 18.76
CA LYS A 232 -17.16 3.76 19.96
C LYS A 232 -17.32 4.57 21.25
N GLY A 233 -17.43 5.90 21.16
CA GLY A 233 -17.47 6.79 22.33
C GLY A 233 -16.15 6.86 23.09
N LEU A 234 -15.04 6.43 22.48
CA LEU A 234 -13.69 6.55 23.04
C LEU A 234 -13.05 7.87 22.58
N ASP A 235 -12.04 8.31 23.33
CA ASP A 235 -11.17 9.42 22.96
C ASP A 235 -10.58 9.17 21.54
N PRO A 236 -10.58 10.17 20.63
CA PRO A 236 -9.95 10.09 19.32
C PRO A 236 -8.59 9.38 19.29
N GLU A 237 -7.74 9.58 20.29
CA GLU A 237 -6.39 8.99 20.27
C GLU A 237 -6.31 7.57 20.87
N ALA A 238 -7.40 7.07 21.45
CA ALA A 238 -7.41 5.81 22.22
C ALA A 238 -7.03 4.57 21.39
N LEU A 239 -7.27 4.58 20.07
CA LEU A 239 -6.91 3.48 19.16
C LEU A 239 -5.58 3.69 18.43
N THR A 240 -4.91 4.82 18.62
CA THR A 240 -3.69 5.21 17.88
C THR A 240 -2.40 4.87 18.64
N GLY A 241 -2.50 4.50 19.91
CA GLY A 241 -1.37 4.13 20.76
C GLY A 241 -0.82 2.73 20.48
N LYS A 242 0.36 2.43 21.05
CA LYS A 242 1.02 1.13 20.97
C LYS A 242 0.21 0.00 21.62
N TYR A 243 -0.59 0.34 22.62
CA TYR A 243 -1.38 -0.60 23.40
C TYR A 243 -2.87 -0.34 23.18
N PRO A 244 -3.72 -1.38 23.24
CA PRO A 244 -5.18 -1.21 23.16
C PRO A 244 -5.70 -0.20 24.19
N PRO A 245 -6.81 0.50 23.90
CA PRO A 245 -7.39 1.45 24.84
C PRO A 245 -7.79 0.75 26.14
N LYS A 246 -7.57 1.42 27.28
CA LYS A 246 -8.05 0.94 28.59
C LYS A 246 -9.57 0.99 28.62
N ILE A 247 -10.19 -0.10 29.06
CA ILE A 247 -11.64 -0.16 29.28
C ILE A 247 -11.95 0.67 30.54
N GLN A 248 -12.86 1.64 30.43
CA GLN A 248 -13.36 2.35 31.60
C GLN A 248 -14.38 1.44 32.32
N VAL A 249 -14.10 1.12 33.58
CA VAL A 249 -14.94 0.26 34.44
C VAL A 249 -15.83 1.07 35.39
N ALA A 250 -15.91 2.39 35.21
CA ALA A 250 -16.74 3.30 35.96
C ALA A 250 -17.14 4.47 35.05
N SER A 251 -18.36 4.97 35.20
CA SER A 251 -18.82 6.12 34.42
C SER A 251 -18.28 7.42 35.00
N LYS A 252 -17.93 8.40 34.15
CA LYS A 252 -17.54 9.75 34.59
C LYS A 252 -18.66 10.47 35.37
N TYR A 253 -19.92 10.04 35.19
CA TYR A 253 -21.09 10.60 35.85
C TYR A 253 -21.49 9.82 37.12
N GLU A 254 -20.70 8.83 37.52
CA GLU A 254 -21.01 7.96 38.65
C GLU A 254 -20.77 8.70 39.97
N ARG A 255 -21.86 9.06 40.66
CA ARG A 255 -21.82 9.86 41.90
C ARG A 255 -21.62 9.04 43.17
N ARG A 256 -21.67 7.71 43.07
CA ARG A 256 -21.40 6.77 44.17
C ARG A 256 -20.26 5.86 43.79
N VAL A 257 -19.40 5.55 44.74
CA VAL A 257 -18.33 4.56 44.54
C VAL A 257 -18.98 3.19 44.31
N ASP A 258 -18.77 2.61 43.13
CA ASP A 258 -19.25 1.27 42.81
C ASP A 258 -18.52 0.23 43.69
N THR A 259 -19.28 -0.46 44.55
CA THR A 259 -18.77 -1.45 45.50
C THR A 259 -18.66 -2.86 44.90
N ARG A 260 -19.02 -3.06 43.63
CA ARG A 260 -18.90 -4.36 42.93
C ARG A 260 -17.42 -4.73 42.70
N SER A 261 -17.12 -6.00 42.48
CA SER A 261 -15.76 -6.48 42.17
C SER A 261 -15.30 -6.03 40.76
N TYR A 262 -14.00 -6.09 40.47
CA TYR A 262 -13.47 -5.72 39.15
C TYR A 262 -14.05 -6.60 38.04
N ASP A 263 -14.14 -7.91 38.27
CA ASP A 263 -14.68 -8.86 37.28
C ASP A 263 -16.16 -8.63 37.02
N ASP A 264 -16.95 -8.30 38.06
CA ASP A 264 -18.37 -7.99 37.91
C ASP A 264 -18.59 -6.68 37.14
N LYS A 265 -17.79 -5.65 37.44
CA LYS A 265 -17.82 -4.39 36.66
C LYS A 265 -17.42 -4.64 35.21
N LYS A 266 -16.32 -5.36 34.99
CA LYS A 266 -15.83 -5.67 33.64
C LYS A 266 -16.92 -6.35 32.80
N LYS A 267 -17.58 -7.38 33.33
CA LYS A 267 -18.69 -8.06 32.64
C LYS A 267 -19.87 -7.12 32.36
N LEU A 268 -20.20 -6.22 33.29
CA LEU A 268 -21.23 -5.21 33.10
C LEU A 268 -20.92 -4.29 31.90
N PHE A 269 -19.67 -3.83 31.79
CA PHE A 269 -19.21 -2.91 30.74
C PHE A 269 -18.84 -3.61 29.41
N GLU A 270 -18.68 -4.93 29.39
CA GLU A 270 -18.47 -5.76 28.18
C GLU A 270 -19.79 -6.22 27.52
N GLY A 271 -20.94 -5.68 27.95
CA GLY A 271 -22.25 -5.98 27.35
C GLY A 271 -23.29 -6.48 28.35
N GLY A 272 -22.88 -6.89 29.56
CA GLY A 272 -23.78 -7.39 30.59
C GLY A 272 -24.80 -6.37 31.09
N TYR A 273 -24.50 -5.06 31.02
CA TYR A 273 -25.48 -4.02 31.34
C TYR A 273 -26.65 -3.98 30.34
N MET A 274 -26.36 -4.11 29.05
CA MET A 274 -27.40 -4.16 28.00
C MET A 274 -28.25 -5.41 28.16
N GLU A 275 -27.64 -6.53 28.50
CA GLU A 275 -28.30 -7.81 28.75
C GLU A 275 -29.21 -7.74 29.99
N SER A 276 -28.71 -7.21 31.11
CA SER A 276 -29.52 -6.99 32.32
C SER A 276 -30.69 -6.02 32.10
N THR A 277 -30.48 -4.98 31.29
CA THR A 277 -31.54 -4.03 30.92
C THR A 277 -32.58 -4.70 30.03
N LYS A 278 -32.14 -5.52 29.06
CA LYS A 278 -33.02 -6.30 28.19
C LYS A 278 -33.85 -7.30 28.99
N GLU A 279 -33.24 -8.09 29.87
CA GLU A 279 -33.93 -9.02 30.76
C GLU A 279 -34.97 -8.30 31.65
N SER A 280 -34.62 -7.12 32.16
CA SER A 280 -35.54 -6.31 32.97
C SER A 280 -36.74 -5.82 32.14
N MET A 281 -36.51 -5.34 30.91
CA MET A 281 -37.58 -4.95 29.99
C MET A 281 -38.46 -6.15 29.61
N GLU A 282 -37.85 -7.30 29.31
CA GLU A 282 -38.55 -8.51 28.92
C GLU A 282 -39.41 -9.03 30.07
N LYS A 283 -38.89 -9.02 31.30
CA LYS A 283 -39.66 -9.32 32.51
C LYS A 283 -40.83 -8.36 32.70
N GLN A 284 -40.62 -7.05 32.59
CA GLN A 284 -41.71 -6.06 32.69
C GLN A 284 -42.75 -6.25 31.59
N TRP A 285 -42.33 -6.57 30.37
CA TRP A 285 -43.23 -6.85 29.26
C TRP A 285 -44.07 -8.09 29.53
N THR A 286 -43.44 -9.17 29.97
CA THR A 286 -44.10 -10.45 30.29
C THR A 286 -45.12 -10.25 31.40
N GLU A 287 -44.74 -9.59 32.49
CA GLU A 287 -45.63 -9.29 33.62
C GLU A 287 -46.83 -8.42 33.20
N ARG A 288 -46.61 -7.41 32.34
CA ARG A 288 -47.71 -6.60 31.78
C ARG A 288 -48.60 -7.39 30.83
N SER A 289 -48.02 -8.30 30.04
CA SER A 289 -48.76 -9.16 29.12
C SER A 289 -49.64 -10.14 29.89
N ASP A 290 -49.11 -10.76 30.95
CA ASP A 290 -49.84 -11.66 31.84
C ASP A 290 -50.98 -10.92 32.57
N GLN A 291 -50.70 -9.70 33.09
CA GLN A 291 -51.72 -8.84 33.68
C GLN A 291 -52.81 -8.44 32.67
N PHE A 292 -52.46 -8.25 31.40
CA PHE A 292 -53.43 -7.94 30.35
C PHE A 292 -54.27 -9.17 29.97
N GLY A 293 -53.64 -10.34 29.84
CA GLY A 293 -54.31 -11.62 29.53
C GLY A 293 -55.22 -12.11 30.65
N GLY A 294 -54.89 -11.79 31.91
CA GLY A 294 -55.69 -12.09 33.10
C GLY A 294 -56.89 -11.15 33.32
N ARG A 295 -57.04 -10.08 32.52
CA ARG A 295 -58.24 -9.24 32.59
C ARG A 295 -59.44 -10.02 32.06
N ALA A 296 -60.53 -10.04 32.82
CA ALA A 296 -61.79 -10.60 32.35
C ALA A 296 -62.18 -9.92 31.04
N LYS A 297 -62.26 -10.69 29.96
CA LYS A 297 -62.81 -10.20 28.69
C LYS A 297 -64.27 -9.82 28.99
N GLY A 298 -64.60 -8.54 28.86
CA GLY A 298 -65.97 -8.07 29.02
C GLY A 298 -66.89 -8.93 28.15
N LYS A 299 -67.95 -9.46 28.78
CA LYS A 299 -69.04 -10.16 28.08
C LYS A 299 -69.87 -9.16 27.28
#